data_AF-A0A6G7YJP1-F1
#
_entry.id   AF-A0A6G7YJP1-F1
#
_cell.length_a   1.000
_cell.length_b   1.000
_cell.length_c   1.000
_cell.angle_alpha   90.00
_cell.angle_beta   90.00
_cell.angle_gamma   90.00
#
_symmetry.space_group_name_H-M   'P 1'
#
loop_
_entity.id
_entity.type
_entity.pdbx_description
1 polymer ?
#
loop_
_entity_poly.entity_id
_entity_poly.type
_entity_poly.pdbx_seq_one_letter_code
_entity_poly.pdbx_strand_id
1 'polypeptide(L)'
;MLDADGSHWSFQGVAESLDSLLWEAVPSAFVERHPGAGIEESYGQPATAIPCLDFWFYLESDRVVLSWEGYGFVEESHEPSGDGDADGRALAARLAAHLRVALPGTSGGT
;
A
#
# COMPACT_ATOMS: atom_id res chain seq x y z
N MET A 1 5.28 -4.16 16.63
CA MET A 1 6.00 -2.96 17.07
C MET A 1 5.25 -1.81 16.43
N LEU A 2 4.70 -0.87 17.21
CA LEU A 2 3.90 0.24 16.68
C LEU A 2 4.84 1.30 16.09
N ASP A 3 4.52 1.82 14.91
CA ASP A 3 5.25 2.96 14.35
C ASP A 3 5.07 4.21 15.22
N ALA A 4 6.17 4.97 15.39
CA ALA A 4 6.31 6.06 16.35
C ALA A 4 5.39 7.27 16.10
N ASP A 5 4.71 7.32 14.96
CA ASP A 5 3.83 8.41 14.53
C ASP A 5 2.33 8.08 14.64
N GLY A 6 1.97 6.89 15.12
CA GLY A 6 0.56 6.48 15.26
C GLY A 6 -0.14 6.23 13.92
N SER A 7 0.62 6.05 12.84
CA SER A 7 0.08 5.85 11.49
C SER A 7 -0.53 4.45 11.26
N HIS A 8 -0.30 3.50 12.17
CA HIS A 8 -0.84 2.13 12.16
C HIS A 8 -0.45 1.30 10.92
N TRP A 9 0.81 1.32 10.50
CA TRP A 9 1.32 0.43 9.45
C TRP A 9 2.32 -0.58 10.00
N SER A 10 2.48 -1.72 9.31
CA SER A 10 3.53 -2.70 9.58
C SER A 10 4.09 -3.29 8.28
N PHE A 11 5.41 -3.37 8.19
CA PHE A 11 6.13 -4.06 7.12
C PHE A 11 6.38 -5.52 7.50
N GLN A 12 5.86 -6.49 6.74
CA GLN A 12 5.99 -7.92 7.05
C GLN A 12 7.07 -8.69 6.26
N GLY A 13 7.94 -8.00 5.53
CA GLY A 13 9.16 -8.61 4.97
C GLY A 13 9.18 -8.72 3.45
N VAL A 14 10.28 -9.31 2.96
CA VAL A 14 10.53 -9.66 1.56
C VAL A 14 10.21 -11.16 1.42
N ALA A 15 9.42 -11.56 0.43
CA ALA A 15 9.19 -12.98 0.15
C ALA A 15 10.51 -13.71 -0.19
N GLU A 16 10.50 -15.05 -0.19
CA GLU A 16 11.70 -15.89 -0.43
C GLU A 16 12.38 -15.64 -1.80
N SER A 17 11.71 -14.89 -2.67
CA SER A 17 12.26 -14.19 -3.82
C SER A 17 12.06 -12.66 -3.63
N LEU A 18 13.09 -11.86 -3.95
CA LEU A 18 13.09 -10.39 -3.87
C LEU A 18 12.09 -9.71 -4.83
N ASP A 19 11.24 -10.47 -5.48
CA ASP A 19 10.30 -10.06 -6.51
C ASP A 19 8.97 -9.54 -5.95
N SER A 20 8.78 -9.55 -4.62
CA SER A 20 7.63 -8.87 -4.01
C SER A 20 7.91 -8.21 -2.66
N LEU A 21 7.24 -7.07 -2.44
CA LEU A 21 7.14 -6.37 -1.15
C LEU A 21 5.68 -6.34 -0.68
N LEU A 22 5.43 -6.73 0.56
CA LEU A 22 4.11 -6.73 1.19
C LEU A 22 3.95 -5.58 2.19
N TRP A 23 2.81 -4.91 2.12
CA TRP A 23 2.37 -3.91 3.09
C TRP A 23 0.95 -4.18 3.56
N GLU A 24 0.66 -3.96 4.84
CA GLU A 24 -0.67 -4.20 5.44
C GLU A 24 -1.32 -2.89 5.88
N ALA A 25 -2.62 -2.72 5.58
CA ALA A 25 -3.44 -1.62 6.12
C ALA A 25 -4.52 -2.10 7.09
N VAL A 26 -4.91 -1.23 8.02
CA VAL A 26 -6.13 -1.41 8.83
C VAL A 26 -7.37 -1.20 7.95
N PRO A 27 -8.23 -2.22 7.74
CA PRO A 27 -9.31 -2.16 6.76
C PRO A 27 -10.39 -1.11 7.09
N SER A 28 -10.72 -0.92 8.37
CA SER A 28 -11.73 0.06 8.80
C SER A 28 -11.32 1.49 8.49
N ALA A 29 -10.08 1.86 8.84
CA ALA A 29 -9.51 3.17 8.52
C ALA A 29 -9.36 3.38 7.00
N PHE A 30 -9.16 2.29 6.25
CA PHE A 30 -9.11 2.34 4.80
C PHE A 30 -10.49 2.64 4.19
N VAL A 31 -11.53 1.92 4.58
CA VAL A 31 -12.91 2.13 4.11
C VAL A 31 -13.43 3.53 4.46
N GLU A 32 -13.08 4.06 5.63
CA GLU A 32 -13.40 5.44 6.01
C GLU A 32 -12.82 6.45 5.02
N ARG A 33 -11.57 6.23 4.59
CA ARG A 33 -10.88 7.08 3.63
C ARG A 33 -11.36 6.86 2.19
N HIS A 34 -11.87 5.67 1.86
CA HIS A 34 -12.32 5.28 0.52
C HIS A 34 -13.75 4.74 0.54
N PRO A 35 -14.76 5.63 0.76
CA PRO A 35 -16.15 5.21 0.70
C PRO A 35 -16.47 4.72 -0.72
N GLY A 36 -16.86 3.46 -0.85
CA GLY A 36 -17.14 2.80 -2.13
C GLY A 36 -16.04 1.88 -2.63
N ALA A 37 -15.03 1.57 -1.82
CA ALA A 37 -13.96 0.68 -2.24
C ALA A 37 -14.35 -0.79 -2.44
N GLY A 38 -15.58 -1.19 -2.10
CA GLY A 38 -16.03 -2.58 -2.28
C GLY A 38 -15.32 -3.60 -1.38
N ILE A 39 -14.48 -3.17 -0.43
CA ILE A 39 -13.72 -4.05 0.46
C ILE A 39 -14.65 -4.98 1.26
N GLU A 40 -15.67 -4.44 1.93
CA GLU A 40 -16.59 -5.26 2.72
C GLU A 40 -17.41 -6.23 1.85
N GLU A 41 -17.70 -5.86 0.60
CA GLU A 41 -18.36 -6.73 -0.38
C GLU A 41 -17.43 -7.87 -0.82
N SER A 42 -16.16 -7.56 -1.11
CA SER A 42 -15.15 -8.54 -1.52
C SER A 42 -14.88 -9.60 -0.44
N TYR A 43 -14.79 -9.19 0.83
CA TYR A 43 -14.55 -10.13 1.94
C TYR A 43 -15.83 -10.74 2.52
N GLY A 44 -17.01 -10.21 2.16
CA GLY A 44 -18.29 -10.68 2.69
C GLY A 44 -18.50 -10.42 4.19
N GLN A 45 -17.77 -9.47 4.77
CA GLN A 45 -17.80 -9.15 6.20
C GLN A 45 -17.46 -7.66 6.43
N PRO A 46 -17.89 -7.07 7.56
CA PRO A 46 -17.58 -5.67 7.85
C PRO A 46 -16.06 -5.45 8.02
N ALA A 47 -15.59 -4.25 7.68
CA ALA A 47 -14.17 -3.90 7.70
C ALA A 47 -13.54 -4.04 9.09
N THR A 48 -14.34 -3.94 10.16
CA THR A 48 -13.90 -4.15 11.54
C THR A 48 -13.57 -5.61 11.87
N ALA A 49 -13.99 -6.57 11.04
CA ALA A 49 -13.71 -7.99 11.20
C ALA A 49 -12.58 -8.50 10.28
N ILE A 50 -12.16 -7.69 9.30
CA ILE A 50 -11.06 -8.02 8.38
C ILE A 50 -9.73 -7.74 9.12
N PRO A 51 -8.79 -8.69 9.20
CA PRO A 51 -7.56 -8.50 9.97
C PRO A 51 -6.63 -7.44 9.35
N CYS A 52 -6.44 -7.48 8.04
CA CYS A 52 -5.59 -6.57 7.28
C CYS A 52 -6.08 -6.47 5.82
N LEU A 53 -5.63 -5.42 5.13
CA LEU A 53 -5.64 -5.35 3.66
C LEU A 53 -4.21 -5.42 3.17
N ASP A 54 -3.95 -6.34 2.26
CA ASP A 54 -2.61 -6.60 1.74
C ASP A 54 -2.36 -5.86 0.42
N PHE A 55 -1.21 -5.19 0.34
CA PHE A 55 -0.72 -4.49 -0.84
C PHE A 55 0.59 -5.13 -1.25
N TRP A 56 0.74 -5.35 -2.55
CA TRP A 56 1.93 -5.95 -3.12
C TRP A 56 2.57 -5.02 -4.14
N PHE A 57 3.88 -4.86 -4.04
CA PHE A 57 4.69 -4.42 -5.18
C PHE A 57 5.37 -5.64 -5.78
N TYR A 58 5.09 -5.96 -7.03
CA TYR A 58 5.78 -7.00 -7.78
C TYR A 58 6.87 -6.38 -8.65
N LEU A 59 8.08 -6.93 -8.59
CA LEU A 59 9.15 -6.58 -9.52
C LEU A 59 9.06 -7.46 -10.76
N GLU A 60 8.79 -6.84 -11.90
CA GLU A 60 8.94 -7.46 -13.22
C GLU A 60 10.25 -6.99 -13.87
N SER A 61 10.59 -7.55 -15.04
CA SER A 61 11.87 -7.29 -15.69
C SER A 61 12.13 -5.82 -16.05
N ASP A 62 11.07 -5.05 -16.32
CA ASP A 62 11.13 -3.68 -16.81
C ASP A 62 10.21 -2.71 -16.03
N ARG A 63 9.46 -3.21 -15.06
CA ARG A 63 8.48 -2.43 -14.30
C ARG A 63 8.26 -2.97 -12.90
N VAL A 64 7.73 -2.12 -12.04
CA VAL A 64 7.14 -2.50 -10.75
C VAL A 64 5.63 -2.39 -10.86
N VAL A 65 4.91 -3.44 -10.47
CA VAL A 65 3.44 -3.49 -10.49
C VAL A 65 2.91 -3.38 -9.08
N LEU A 66 1.99 -2.45 -8.84
CA LEU A 66 1.26 -2.33 -7.58
C LEU A 66 -0.07 -3.09 -7.68
N SER A 67 -0.32 -3.99 -6.73
CA SER A 67 -1.55 -4.77 -6.60
C SER A 67 -2.10 -4.68 -5.18
N TRP A 68 -3.40 -4.96 -5.03
CA TRP A 68 -4.13 -4.72 -3.81
C TRP A 68 -5.29 -5.69 -3.62
N GLU A 69 -5.45 -6.22 -2.41
CA GLU A 69 -6.48 -7.20 -2.11
C GLU A 69 -7.89 -6.59 -2.08
N GLY A 70 -8.84 -7.23 -2.77
CA GLY A 70 -10.27 -6.91 -2.69
C GLY A 70 -10.69 -5.56 -3.28
N TYR A 71 -9.76 -4.80 -3.86
CA TYR A 71 -10.05 -3.56 -4.59
C TYR A 71 -10.03 -3.84 -6.09
N GLY A 72 -11.15 -3.63 -6.76
CA GLY A 72 -11.22 -3.76 -8.22
C GLY A 72 -10.38 -2.66 -8.87
N PHE A 73 -9.10 -2.92 -9.13
CA PHE A 73 -8.23 -1.93 -9.75
C PHE A 73 -7.47 -2.43 -10.97
N VAL A 74 -7.24 -1.46 -11.85
CA VAL A 74 -6.38 -1.47 -13.01
C VAL A 74 -4.93 -1.53 -12.50
N GLU A 75 -4.15 -2.50 -12.94
CA GLU A 75 -2.72 -2.58 -12.60
C GLU A 75 -2.01 -1.23 -12.86
N GLU A 76 -1.39 -0.68 -11.83
CA GLU A 76 -0.53 0.49 -11.96
C GLU A 76 0.92 0.05 -12.07
N SER A 77 1.60 0.49 -13.13
CA SER A 77 3.01 0.19 -13.38
C SER A 77 3.90 1.40 -13.13
N HIS A 78 5.11 1.14 -12.64
CA HIS A 78 6.20 2.10 -12.48
C HIS A 78 7.42 1.58 -13.24
N GLU A 79 7.92 2.33 -14.21
CA GLU A 79 9.21 2.03 -14.84
C GLU A 79 10.35 2.53 -13.93
N PRO A 80 11.24 1.65 -13.45
CA PRO A 80 12.36 2.06 -12.62
C PRO A 80 13.33 2.93 -13.41
N SER A 81 13.83 3.99 -12.77
CA SER A 81 14.89 4.82 -13.33
C SER A 81 16.28 4.18 -13.21
N GLY A 82 16.41 3.18 -12.34
CA GLY A 82 17.69 2.57 -11.95
C GLY A 82 18.36 3.26 -10.77
N ASP A 83 17.79 4.37 -10.28
CA ASP A 83 18.13 4.99 -9.00
C ASP A 83 17.17 4.45 -7.92
N GLY A 84 17.65 3.48 -7.13
CA GLY A 84 16.82 2.81 -6.12
C GLY A 84 16.24 3.75 -5.06
N ASP A 85 16.93 4.85 -4.73
CA ASP A 85 16.43 5.83 -3.77
C ASP A 85 15.29 6.67 -4.37
N ALA A 86 15.44 7.10 -5.63
CA ALA A 86 14.40 7.84 -6.34
C ALA A 86 13.17 6.96 -6.59
N ASP A 87 13.39 5.73 -7.05
CA ASP A 87 12.34 4.74 -7.35
C ASP A 87 11.59 4.36 -6.05
N GLY A 88 12.31 4.12 -4.95
CA GLY A 88 11.71 3.84 -3.64
C GLY A 88 10.83 4.98 -3.14
N ARG A 89 11.26 6.24 -3.28
CA ARG A 89 10.44 7.41 -2.92
C ARG A 89 9.21 7.55 -3.80
N ALA A 90 9.33 7.27 -5.10
CA ALA A 90 8.20 7.31 -6.02
C ALA A 90 7.13 6.25 -5.68
N LEU A 91 7.55 5.02 -5.38
CA LEU A 91 6.65 3.96 -4.94
C LEU A 91 5.98 4.28 -3.60
N ALA A 92 6.74 4.79 -2.62
CA ALA A 92 6.19 5.22 -1.34
C ALA A 92 5.15 6.35 -1.50
N ALA A 93 5.38 7.30 -2.41
CA ALA A 93 4.44 8.37 -2.72
C ALA A 93 3.13 7.85 -3.33
N ARG A 94 3.21 6.86 -4.23
CA ARG A 94 2.04 6.20 -4.80
C ARG A 94 1.25 5.46 -3.73
N LEU A 95 1.93 4.72 -2.87
CA LEU A 95 1.28 4.02 -1.75
C LEU A 95 0.58 5.02 -0.84
N ALA A 96 1.26 6.09 -0.41
CA ALA A 96 0.68 7.11 0.44
C ALA A 96 -0.56 7.78 -0.19
N ALA A 97 -0.55 8.00 -1.50
CA ALA A 97 -1.70 8.52 -2.24
C ALA A 97 -2.89 7.54 -2.24
N HIS A 98 -2.64 6.25 -2.51
CA HIS A 98 -3.65 5.19 -2.44
C HIS A 98 -4.24 5.02 -1.04
N LEU A 99 -3.43 5.25 -0.01
CA LEU A 99 -3.83 5.16 1.38
C LEU A 99 -4.44 6.45 1.93
N ARG A 100 -4.42 7.54 1.15
CA ARG A 100 -4.76 8.90 1.59
C ARG A 100 -4.08 9.26 2.92
N VAL A 101 -2.78 9.02 3.02
CA VAL A 101 -1.93 9.44 4.13
C VAL A 101 -0.89 10.46 3.69
N ALA A 102 -0.36 11.21 4.64
CA ALA A 102 0.84 12.00 4.41
C ALA A 102 2.03 11.07 4.12
N LEU A 103 2.89 11.51 3.20
CA LEU A 103 4.17 10.87 2.97
C LEU A 103 5.03 11.01 4.25
N PRO A 104 5.55 9.90 4.81
CA PRO A 104 6.48 9.97 5.94
C PRO A 104 7.68 10.85 5.59
N GLY A 105 7.99 11.83 6.44
CA GLY A 105 9.14 12.73 6.23
C GLY A 105 8.88 13.93 5.31
N THR A 106 7.70 14.05 4.69
CA THR A 106 7.26 15.33 4.13
C THR A 106 6.42 16.04 5.18
N SER A 107 7.02 16.98 5.91
CA SER A 107 6.25 17.91 6.74
C SER A 107 5.25 18.62 5.85
N GLY A 108 3.96 18.40 6.06
CA GLY A 108 2.90 19.12 5.36
C GLY A 108 3.09 20.61 5.58
N GLY A 109 3.53 21.33 4.55
CA GLY A 109 3.43 22.77 4.48
C GLY A 109 1.96 23.12 4.41
N THR A 110 1.50 23.84 5.42
CA THR A 110 0.19 24.51 5.52
C THR A 110 -0.20 25.26 4.26
#